data_AF-A0A2H1A1G3-F1
#
_entry.id   AF-A0A2H1A1G3-F1
#
_cell.length_a   1.000
_cell.length_b   1.000
_cell.length_c   1.000
_cell.angle_alpha   90.00
_cell.angle_beta   90.00
_cell.angle_gamma   90.00
#
_symmetry.space_group_name_H-M   'P 1'
#
loop_
_entity.id
_entity.type
_entity.pdbx_description
1 polymer ?
#
loop_
_entity_poly.entity_id
_entity_poly.type
_entity_poly.pdbx_seq_one_letter_code
_entity_poly.pdbx_strand_id
1 'polypeptide(L)'
;MKPSEYKSYLPIRLEGGNFAEWKFELDRWVFSQPPICRHIALGLINWEGVDSSVQPYYANVDKKKFEQLSFKAEELMIDVALENMNPDKFKINDLRVMSFGSLLAALSQECKKRIGSMYLTELKSRVTSKVSPKKGARHRRIYGPTDWKIEYLDILIDPFKVSEKKFIKFWNILAEKNLDEKLVPTAFEKSQCEFSRTNCLYRILQPC
;
A
#
# COMPACT_ATOMS: atom_id res chain seq x y z
N MET A 1 -27.30 1.03 -22.75
CA MET A 1 -27.26 1.06 -21.27
C MET A 1 -26.72 2.41 -20.85
N LYS A 2 -27.40 3.09 -19.93
CA LYS A 2 -26.93 4.39 -19.39
C LYS A 2 -25.95 4.11 -18.25
N PRO A 3 -24.80 4.83 -18.17
CA PRO A 3 -23.82 4.69 -17.09
C PRO A 3 -24.41 4.84 -15.67
N SER A 4 -25.58 5.47 -15.53
CA SER A 4 -26.28 5.72 -14.26
C SER A 4 -26.82 4.47 -13.53
N GLU A 5 -26.75 3.28 -14.12
CA GLU A 5 -27.25 2.03 -13.52
C GLU A 5 -26.19 1.21 -12.78
N TYR A 6 -24.89 1.53 -12.92
CA TYR A 6 -23.82 0.94 -12.12
C TYR A 6 -23.63 1.70 -10.80
N LYS A 7 -24.70 1.85 -10.00
CA LYS A 7 -24.53 2.29 -8.60
C LYS A 7 -24.02 1.11 -7.78
N SER A 8 -22.73 0.83 -7.88
CA SER A 8 -22.04 -0.01 -6.90
C SER A 8 -21.02 0.84 -6.17
N TYR A 9 -21.51 1.62 -5.21
CA TYR A 9 -20.64 2.13 -4.15
C TYR A 9 -20.05 0.93 -3.44
N LEU A 10 -18.73 0.81 -3.46
CA LEU A 10 -18.05 -0.16 -2.61
C LEU A 10 -18.45 0.16 -1.16
N PRO A 11 -18.68 -0.84 -0.30
CA PRO A 11 -19.08 -0.61 1.09
C PRO A 11 -18.05 0.19 1.89
N ILE A 12 -16.80 0.20 1.43
CA ILE A 12 -15.65 0.83 2.06
C ILE A 12 -15.06 1.85 1.09
N ARG A 13 -14.80 3.06 1.59
CA ARG A 13 -14.05 4.07 0.86
C ARG A 13 -12.56 3.95 1.18
N LEU A 14 -11.70 4.09 0.17
CA LEU A 14 -10.26 4.11 0.40
C LEU A 14 -9.84 5.42 1.07
N GLU A 15 -9.38 5.33 2.32
CA GLU A 15 -8.98 6.48 3.13
C GLU A 15 -7.46 6.59 3.33
N GLY A 16 -6.66 5.72 2.70
CA GLY A 16 -5.20 5.76 2.74
C GLY A 16 -4.55 4.88 3.81
N GLY A 17 -5.33 4.20 4.66
CA GLY A 17 -4.83 3.25 5.66
C GLY A 17 -5.45 1.84 5.53
N ASN A 18 -6.56 1.73 4.81
CA ASN A 18 -7.40 0.53 4.71
C ASN A 18 -7.32 -0.14 3.33
N PHE A 19 -6.17 -0.07 2.65
CA PHE A 19 -6.02 -0.57 1.28
C PHE A 19 -6.42 -2.04 1.13
N ALA A 20 -6.09 -2.90 2.09
CA ALA A 20 -6.40 -4.32 2.02
C ALA A 20 -7.92 -4.59 2.05
N GLU A 21 -8.64 -3.95 2.97
CA GLU A 21 -10.10 -4.08 3.09
C GLU A 21 -10.81 -3.48 1.88
N TRP A 22 -10.36 -2.29 1.45
CA TRP A 22 -10.89 -1.64 0.25
C TRP A 22 -10.65 -2.49 -1.01
N LYS A 23 -9.43 -3.04 -1.17
CA LYS A 23 -9.08 -3.89 -2.31
C LYS A 23 -9.90 -5.19 -2.30
N PHE A 24 -10.15 -5.77 -1.13
CA PHE A 24 -11.00 -6.94 -1.00
C PHE A 24 -12.42 -6.66 -1.52
N GLU A 25 -13.02 -5.53 -1.12
CA GLU A 25 -14.35 -5.14 -1.62
C GLU A 25 -14.34 -4.82 -3.13
N LEU A 26 -13.28 -4.16 -3.62
CA LEU A 26 -13.11 -3.93 -5.06
C LEU A 26 -12.97 -5.25 -5.83
N ASP A 27 -12.20 -6.21 -5.33
CA ASP A 27 -12.03 -7.52 -5.95
C ASP A 27 -13.37 -8.27 -5.96
N ARG A 28 -14.13 -8.25 -4.86
CA ARG A 28 -15.50 -8.82 -4.83
C ARG A 28 -16.39 -8.21 -5.91
N TRP A 29 -16.33 -6.89 -6.09
CA TRP A 29 -17.06 -6.21 -7.14
C TRP A 29 -16.59 -6.64 -8.54
N VAL A 30 -15.28 -6.66 -8.81
CA VAL A 30 -14.70 -7.10 -10.10
C VAL A 30 -15.16 -8.52 -10.45
N PHE A 31 -15.17 -9.43 -9.48
CA PHE A 31 -15.59 -10.82 -9.68
C PHE A 31 -17.10 -10.99 -9.91
N SER A 32 -17.91 -9.96 -9.63
CA SER A 32 -19.33 -9.93 -10.00
C SER A 32 -19.58 -9.40 -11.42
N GLN A 33 -18.55 -8.88 -12.10
CA GLN A 33 -18.63 -8.35 -13.46
C GLN A 33 -18.38 -9.44 -14.51
N PRO A 34 -18.60 -9.17 -15.82
CA PRO A 34 -18.29 -10.12 -16.88
C PRO A 34 -16.83 -10.61 -16.83
N PRO A 35 -16.53 -11.85 -17.30
CA PRO A 35 -15.21 -12.48 -17.14
C PRO A 35 -14.01 -11.65 -17.59
N ILE A 36 -14.20 -10.79 -18.59
CA ILE A 36 -13.16 -9.88 -19.09
C ILE A 36 -12.58 -8.96 -17.99
N CYS A 37 -13.42 -8.47 -17.07
CA CYS A 37 -12.97 -7.63 -15.96
C CYS A 37 -12.02 -8.42 -15.03
N ARG A 38 -12.40 -9.66 -14.69
CA ARG A 38 -11.56 -10.56 -13.89
C ARG A 38 -10.24 -10.87 -14.60
N HIS A 39 -10.27 -11.15 -15.91
CA HIS A 39 -9.06 -11.47 -16.65
C HIS A 39 -8.09 -10.27 -16.70
N ILE A 40 -8.60 -9.04 -16.85
CA ILE A 40 -7.77 -7.82 -16.76
C ILE A 40 -7.23 -7.65 -15.34
N ALA A 41 -8.07 -7.78 -14.30
CA ALA A 41 -7.66 -7.60 -12.91
C ALA A 41 -6.59 -8.62 -12.45
N LEU A 42 -6.61 -9.82 -13.03
CA LEU A 42 -5.60 -10.86 -12.81
C LEU A 42 -4.37 -10.72 -13.73
N GLY A 43 -4.33 -9.73 -14.62
CA GLY A 43 -3.23 -9.51 -15.56
C GLY A 43 -3.18 -10.50 -16.74
N LEU A 44 -4.21 -11.32 -16.92
CA LEU A 44 -4.34 -12.29 -18.02
C LEU A 44 -4.69 -11.60 -19.36
N ILE A 45 -5.16 -10.36 -19.30
CA ILE A 45 -5.32 -9.46 -20.45
C ILE A 45 -4.61 -8.17 -20.09
N ASN A 46 -3.59 -7.80 -20.86
CA ASN A 46 -2.83 -6.57 -20.65
C ASN A 46 -2.29 -6.04 -22.01
N TRP A 47 -1.43 -5.02 -21.96
CA TRP A 47 -0.87 -4.38 -23.16
C TRP A 47 0.08 -5.30 -23.96
N GLU A 48 0.68 -6.31 -23.33
CA GLU A 48 1.55 -7.31 -23.97
C GLU A 48 0.73 -8.39 -24.69
N GLY A 49 -0.54 -8.58 -24.31
CA GLY A 49 -1.46 -9.48 -25.00
C GLY A 49 -2.44 -10.20 -24.08
N VAL A 50 -2.94 -11.33 -24.59
CA VAL A 50 -3.91 -12.20 -23.91
C VAL A 50 -3.22 -13.51 -23.57
N ASP A 51 -3.27 -13.88 -22.30
CA ASP A 51 -2.72 -15.13 -21.78
C ASP A 51 -3.40 -16.35 -22.44
N SER A 52 -2.60 -17.38 -22.76
CA SER A 52 -3.07 -18.57 -23.48
C SER A 52 -4.19 -19.31 -22.75
N SER A 53 -4.25 -19.23 -21.41
CA SER A 53 -5.30 -19.86 -20.60
C SER A 53 -6.69 -19.24 -20.82
N VAL A 54 -6.75 -17.98 -21.25
CA VAL A 54 -8.02 -17.25 -21.46
C VAL A 54 -8.29 -16.92 -22.93
N GLN A 55 -7.33 -17.11 -23.83
CA GLN A 55 -7.52 -16.96 -25.28
C GLN A 55 -8.75 -17.71 -25.83
N PRO A 56 -9.07 -18.97 -25.42
CA PRO A 56 -10.23 -19.68 -25.93
C PRO A 56 -11.57 -18.99 -25.68
N TYR A 57 -11.68 -18.15 -24.63
CA TYR A 57 -12.90 -17.39 -24.32
C TYR A 57 -13.17 -16.28 -25.35
N TYR A 58 -12.16 -15.88 -26.10
CA TYR A 58 -12.21 -14.75 -27.04
C TYR A 58 -11.96 -15.16 -28.49
N ALA A 59 -11.78 -16.45 -28.78
CA ALA A 59 -11.42 -16.95 -30.10
C ALA A 59 -12.41 -16.53 -31.22
N ASN A 60 -13.69 -16.35 -30.87
CA ASN A 60 -14.75 -15.95 -31.81
C ASN A 60 -15.07 -14.45 -31.76
N VAL A 61 -14.31 -13.65 -31.01
CA VAL A 61 -14.50 -12.20 -30.92
C VAL A 61 -13.54 -11.53 -31.90
N ASP A 62 -14.10 -10.72 -32.80
CA ASP A 62 -13.30 -9.88 -33.69
C ASP A 62 -12.30 -9.02 -32.90
N LYS A 63 -11.07 -8.87 -33.41
CA LYS A 63 -9.98 -8.17 -32.72
C LYS A 63 -10.37 -6.75 -32.31
N LYS A 64 -10.98 -5.98 -33.22
CA LYS A 64 -11.38 -4.59 -32.94
C LYS A 64 -12.46 -4.53 -31.87
N LYS A 65 -13.40 -5.48 -31.90
CA LYS A 65 -14.44 -5.60 -30.88
C LYS A 65 -13.85 -6.00 -29.52
N PHE A 66 -12.88 -6.91 -29.50
CA PHE A 66 -12.17 -7.31 -28.28
C PHE A 66 -11.43 -6.14 -27.65
N GLU A 67 -10.65 -5.39 -28.43
CA GLU A 67 -9.93 -4.20 -27.97
C GLU A 67 -10.87 -3.16 -27.36
N GLN A 68 -12.01 -2.89 -28.01
CA GLN A 68 -13.03 -1.98 -27.50
C GLN A 68 -13.67 -2.47 -26.19
N LEU A 69 -13.91 -3.78 -26.05
CA LEU A 69 -14.47 -4.37 -24.85
C LEU A 69 -13.47 -4.32 -23.69
N SER A 70 -12.21 -4.66 -23.95
CA SER A 70 -11.13 -4.60 -22.96
C SER A 70 -10.94 -3.17 -22.43
N PHE A 71 -10.90 -2.19 -23.34
CA PHE A 71 -10.78 -0.78 -22.96
C PHE A 71 -11.95 -0.32 -22.08
N LYS A 72 -13.20 -0.59 -22.48
CA LYS A 72 -14.38 -0.21 -21.71
C LYS A 72 -14.45 -0.91 -20.35
N ALA A 73 -14.03 -2.17 -20.29
CA ALA A 73 -13.97 -2.91 -19.03
C ALA A 73 -12.93 -2.29 -18.09
N GLU A 74 -11.75 -1.96 -18.62
CA GLU A 74 -10.69 -1.31 -17.84
C GLU A 74 -11.10 0.08 -17.34
N GLU A 75 -11.69 0.90 -18.21
CA GLU A 75 -12.23 2.23 -17.88
C GLU A 75 -13.25 2.14 -16.74
N LEU A 76 -14.22 1.21 -16.85
CA LEU A 76 -15.23 1.00 -15.81
C LEU A 76 -14.61 0.60 -14.46
N MET A 77 -13.61 -0.30 -14.46
CA MET A 77 -12.94 -0.70 -13.22
C MET A 77 -12.14 0.45 -12.59
N ILE A 78 -11.50 1.27 -13.41
CA ILE A 78 -10.78 2.47 -12.96
C ILE A 78 -11.77 3.47 -12.35
N ASP A 79 -12.89 3.76 -13.03
CA ASP A 79 -13.90 4.69 -12.53
C ASP A 79 -14.45 4.24 -11.17
N VAL A 80 -14.82 2.97 -11.03
CA VAL A 80 -15.30 2.42 -9.75
C VAL A 80 -14.23 2.52 -8.66
N ALA A 81 -12.96 2.24 -8.97
CA ALA A 81 -11.89 2.40 -8.00
C ALA A 81 -11.73 3.86 -7.54
N LEU A 82 -11.76 4.81 -8.46
CA LEU A 82 -11.54 6.23 -8.18
C LEU A 82 -12.74 6.89 -7.48
N GLU A 83 -13.97 6.54 -7.85
CA GLU A 83 -15.19 7.02 -7.17
C GLU A 83 -15.25 6.58 -5.71
N ASN A 84 -14.70 5.40 -5.41
CA ASN A 84 -14.66 4.83 -4.06
C ASN A 84 -13.37 5.15 -3.30
N MET A 85 -12.68 6.23 -3.68
CA MET A 85 -11.50 6.75 -2.99
C MET A 85 -11.76 8.16 -2.43
N ASN A 86 -11.06 8.52 -1.35
CA ASN A 86 -10.99 9.91 -0.92
C ASN A 86 -9.83 10.64 -1.64
N PRO A 87 -10.09 11.47 -2.67
CA PRO A 87 -9.02 12.10 -3.45
C PRO A 87 -8.10 12.98 -2.61
N ASP A 88 -8.59 13.60 -1.52
CA ASP A 88 -7.79 14.46 -0.65
C ASP A 88 -6.66 13.71 0.08
N LYS A 89 -6.75 12.38 0.12
CA LYS A 89 -5.76 11.51 0.79
C LYS A 89 -4.67 11.01 -0.17
N PHE A 90 -4.81 11.23 -1.48
CA PHE A 90 -3.90 10.68 -2.49
C PHE A 90 -3.30 11.79 -3.34
N LYS A 91 -1.97 11.91 -3.31
CA LYS A 91 -1.21 12.88 -4.10
C LYS A 91 -0.60 12.23 -5.33
N ILE A 92 -1.44 11.56 -6.12
CA ILE A 92 -1.01 10.87 -7.34
C ILE A 92 -1.61 11.62 -8.53
N ASN A 93 -0.76 12.14 -9.40
CA ASN A 93 -1.18 12.76 -10.65
C ASN A 93 -1.61 11.66 -11.65
N ASP A 94 -2.52 12.01 -12.54
CA ASP A 94 -2.86 11.21 -13.74
C ASP A 94 -3.39 9.80 -13.46
N LEU A 95 -4.04 9.57 -12.32
CA LEU A 95 -4.63 8.27 -11.95
C LEU A 95 -5.57 7.69 -13.02
N ARG A 96 -6.26 8.54 -13.79
CA ARG A 96 -7.16 8.13 -14.87
C ARG A 96 -6.46 7.67 -16.15
N VAL A 97 -5.17 7.99 -16.31
CA VAL A 97 -4.37 7.63 -17.50
C VAL A 97 -3.61 6.32 -17.30
N MET A 98 -3.64 5.78 -16.07
CA MET A 98 -2.98 4.52 -15.72
C MET A 98 -3.81 3.31 -16.14
N SER A 99 -3.16 2.20 -16.49
CA SER A 99 -3.84 0.90 -16.53
C SER A 99 -4.36 0.52 -15.15
N PHE A 100 -5.37 -0.35 -15.10
CA PHE A 100 -6.00 -0.74 -13.83
C PHE A 100 -4.98 -1.38 -12.86
N GLY A 101 -4.09 -2.24 -13.36
CA GLY A 101 -3.02 -2.81 -12.54
C GLY A 101 -2.05 -1.76 -11.99
N SER A 102 -1.69 -0.76 -12.81
CA SER A 102 -0.80 0.33 -12.40
C SER A 102 -1.45 1.25 -11.37
N LEU A 103 -2.76 1.52 -11.54
CA LEU A 103 -3.57 2.26 -10.57
C LEU A 103 -3.54 1.58 -9.20
N LEU A 104 -3.83 0.28 -9.14
CA LEU A 104 -3.81 -0.47 -7.88
C LEU A 104 -2.43 -0.46 -7.21
N ALA A 105 -1.36 -0.60 -7.99
CA ALA A 105 0.00 -0.52 -7.48
C ALA A 105 0.31 0.87 -6.90
N ALA A 106 -0.07 1.94 -7.60
CA ALA A 106 0.14 3.31 -7.14
C ALA A 106 -0.63 3.60 -5.83
N LEU A 107 -1.90 3.22 -5.76
CA LEU A 107 -2.74 3.37 -4.56
C LEU A 107 -2.18 2.58 -3.37
N SER A 108 -1.76 1.33 -3.61
CA SER A 108 -1.11 0.50 -2.58
C SER A 108 0.15 1.18 -2.04
N GLN A 109 1.00 1.70 -2.92
CA GLN A 109 2.25 2.36 -2.51
C GLN A 109 1.98 3.61 -1.69
N GLU A 110 0.99 4.41 -2.06
CA GLU A 110 0.64 5.63 -1.32
C GLU A 110 0.07 5.31 0.07
N CYS A 111 -0.79 4.28 0.18
CA CYS A 111 -1.26 3.80 1.48
C CYS A 111 -0.12 3.30 2.36
N LYS A 112 0.80 2.51 1.80
CA LYS A 112 1.99 2.01 2.51
C LYS A 112 2.86 3.17 3.05
N LYS A 113 3.09 4.21 2.23
CA LYS A 113 3.82 5.41 2.68
C LYS A 113 3.14 6.05 3.88
N ARG A 114 1.83 6.31 3.78
CA ARG A 114 1.06 6.97 4.85
C ARG A 114 1.08 6.19 6.15
N ILE A 115 0.91 4.87 6.09
CA ILE A 115 1.02 3.98 7.25
C ILE A 115 2.42 4.08 7.85
N GLY A 116 3.47 3.99 7.03
CA GLY A 116 4.85 4.13 7.51
C GLY A 116 5.13 5.49 8.17
N SER A 117 4.60 6.59 7.62
CA SER A 117 4.68 7.93 8.23
C SER A 117 4.00 7.99 9.60
N MET A 118 2.84 7.36 9.74
CA MET A 118 2.12 7.28 11.02
C MET A 118 2.97 6.54 12.07
N TYR A 119 3.53 5.38 11.72
CA TYR A 119 4.38 4.61 12.63
C TYR A 119 5.67 5.34 13.00
N LEU A 120 6.28 6.09 12.07
CA LEU A 120 7.44 6.93 12.42
C LEU A 120 7.06 8.02 13.43
N THR A 121 5.87 8.61 13.26
CA THR A 121 5.36 9.64 14.16
C THR A 121 5.08 9.07 15.55
N GLU A 122 4.47 7.90 15.62
CA GLU A 122 4.25 7.18 16.87
C GLU A 122 5.59 6.82 17.55
N LEU A 123 6.57 6.32 16.80
CA LEU A 123 7.89 5.98 17.31
C LEU A 123 8.62 7.19 17.90
N LYS A 124 8.59 8.35 17.21
CA LYS A 124 9.09 9.62 17.77
C LYS A 124 8.35 9.98 19.06
N SER A 125 7.03 9.86 19.07
CA SER A 125 6.22 10.13 20.26
C SER A 125 6.63 9.21 21.42
N ARG A 126 6.82 7.91 21.16
CA ARG A 126 7.23 6.91 22.15
C ARG A 126 8.58 7.25 22.77
N VAL A 127 9.60 7.61 21.98
CA VAL A 127 10.90 8.05 22.51
C VAL A 127 10.73 9.26 23.43
N THR A 128 9.95 10.27 23.02
CA THR A 128 9.73 11.46 23.88
C THR A 128 8.90 11.16 25.12
N SER A 129 8.06 10.12 25.09
CA SER A 129 7.15 9.76 26.18
C SER A 129 7.90 9.39 27.45
N LYS A 130 9.12 8.86 27.31
CA LYS A 130 10.01 8.44 28.42
C LYS A 130 10.62 9.62 29.18
N VAL A 131 10.61 10.82 28.59
CA VAL A 131 11.26 12.02 29.17
C VAL A 131 10.49 12.56 30.39
N SER A 132 9.16 12.43 30.42
CA SER A 132 8.39 12.86 31.59
C SER A 132 7.01 12.20 31.69
N PRO A 133 6.42 12.11 32.89
CA PRO A 133 5.08 11.55 33.09
C PRO A 133 4.01 12.23 32.23
N LYS A 134 4.10 13.56 32.06
CA LYS A 134 3.18 14.34 31.21
C LYS A 134 3.26 13.92 29.73
N LYS A 135 4.47 13.68 29.21
CA LYS A 135 4.66 13.19 27.83
C LYS A 135 4.19 11.74 27.70
N GLY A 136 4.46 10.91 28.71
CA GLY A 136 3.93 9.54 28.82
C GLY A 136 2.41 9.47 28.76
N ALA A 137 1.71 10.32 29.51
CA ALA A 137 0.26 10.41 29.49
C ALA A 137 -0.29 10.89 28.13
N ARG A 138 0.38 11.86 27.49
CA ARG A 138 -0.01 12.33 26.15
C ARG A 138 0.12 11.24 25.10
N HIS A 139 1.23 10.49 25.09
CA HIS A 139 1.43 9.38 24.15
C HIS A 139 0.31 8.34 24.26
N ARG A 140 0.05 7.86 25.49
CA ARG A 140 -1.02 6.89 25.76
C ARG A 140 -2.41 7.39 25.36
N ARG A 141 -2.68 8.69 25.49
CA ARG A 141 -3.95 9.28 25.05
C ARG A 141 -4.14 9.26 23.54
N ILE A 142 -3.07 9.49 22.77
CA ILE A 142 -3.14 9.61 21.30
C ILE A 142 -3.11 8.23 20.63
N TYR A 143 -2.22 7.34 21.08
CA TYR A 143 -1.93 6.07 20.42
C TYR A 143 -2.44 4.84 21.19
N GLY A 144 -2.89 5.01 22.43
CA GLY A 144 -3.28 3.88 23.28
C GLY A 144 -2.07 3.11 23.82
N PRO A 145 -2.22 1.79 24.07
CA PRO A 145 -1.11 0.89 24.34
C PRO A 145 -0.14 0.84 23.15
N THR A 146 1.16 0.92 23.41
CA THR A 146 2.18 0.87 22.36
C THR A 146 2.27 -0.53 21.74
N ASP A 147 2.25 -0.61 20.41
CA ASP A 147 2.46 -1.87 19.68
C ASP A 147 3.89 -2.40 19.94
N TRP A 148 4.05 -3.71 20.14
CA TRP A 148 5.35 -4.34 20.39
C TRP A 148 6.39 -4.00 19.31
N LYS A 149 5.97 -3.80 18.06
CA LYS A 149 6.86 -3.39 16.97
C LYS A 149 7.46 -2.01 17.25
N ILE A 150 6.66 -1.08 17.76
CA ILE A 150 7.12 0.27 18.09
C ILE A 150 8.02 0.24 19.33
N GLU A 151 7.70 -0.57 20.33
CA GLU A 151 8.58 -0.78 21.49
C GLU A 151 9.94 -1.35 21.09
N TYR A 152 9.95 -2.29 20.15
CA TYR A 152 11.17 -2.89 19.65
C TYR A 152 11.99 -1.91 18.80
N LEU A 153 11.35 -1.17 17.89
CA LEU A 153 12.02 -0.16 17.05
C LEU A 153 12.59 1.00 17.85
N ASP A 154 11.98 1.35 18.99
CA ASP A 154 12.47 2.37 19.93
C ASP A 154 13.81 1.99 20.57
N ILE A 155 14.13 0.69 20.65
CA ILE A 155 15.44 0.20 21.11
C ILE A 155 16.47 0.23 19.97
N LEU A 156 16.05 -0.08 18.75
CA LEU A 156 16.97 -0.28 17.62
C LEU A 156 17.31 0.98 16.82
N ILE A 157 16.42 1.97 16.82
CA ILE A 157 16.49 3.10 15.90
C ILE A 157 16.29 4.40 16.67
N ASP A 158 17.12 5.39 16.39
CA ASP A 158 16.82 6.78 16.73
C ASP A 158 15.90 7.39 15.64
N PRO A 159 14.59 7.54 15.91
CA PRO A 159 13.64 7.99 14.89
C PRO A 159 13.80 9.47 14.53
N PHE A 160 14.59 10.24 15.27
CA PHE A 160 14.89 11.64 14.94
C PHE A 160 16.04 11.77 13.94
N LYS A 161 16.86 10.72 13.79
CA LYS A 161 17.98 10.69 12.83
C LYS A 161 17.66 9.95 11.53
N VAL A 162 16.59 9.16 11.50
CA VAL A 162 16.19 8.43 10.28
C VAL A 162 15.27 9.31 9.43
N SER A 163 15.57 9.39 8.13
CA SER A 163 14.68 10.05 7.18
C SER A 163 13.41 9.23 6.97
N GLU A 164 12.29 9.93 6.82
CA GLU A 164 10.97 9.30 6.62
C GLU A 164 10.96 8.30 5.46
N LYS A 165 11.58 8.66 4.33
CA LYS A 165 11.73 7.78 3.17
C LYS A 165 12.44 6.46 3.52
N LYS A 166 13.52 6.50 4.30
CA LYS A 166 14.27 5.30 4.72
C LYS A 166 13.44 4.46 5.68
N PHE A 167 12.75 5.10 6.63
CA PHE A 167 11.88 4.41 7.57
C PHE A 167 10.72 3.70 6.86
N ILE A 168 10.03 4.36 5.93
CA ILE A 168 8.94 3.77 5.15
C ILE A 168 9.44 2.55 4.34
N LYS A 169 10.60 2.65 3.68
CA LYS A 169 11.19 1.52 2.95
C LYS A 169 11.41 0.32 3.88
N PHE A 170 11.97 0.56 5.06
CA PHE A 170 12.20 -0.48 6.06
C PHE A 170 10.88 -1.05 6.61
N TRP A 171 9.91 -0.19 6.95
CA TRP A 171 8.59 -0.59 7.44
C TRP A 171 7.87 -1.50 6.44
N ASN A 172 7.92 -1.16 5.16
CA ASN A 172 7.29 -1.97 4.12
C ASN A 172 7.93 -3.36 4.01
N ILE A 173 9.26 -3.46 4.17
CA ILE A 173 9.95 -4.77 4.22
C ILE A 173 9.49 -5.58 5.44
N LEU A 174 9.32 -4.93 6.60
CA LEU A 174 8.81 -5.60 7.80
C LEU A 174 7.38 -6.10 7.61
N ALA A 175 6.52 -5.26 7.04
CA ALA A 175 5.11 -5.58 6.79
C ALA A 175 4.95 -6.72 5.77
N GLU A 176 5.74 -6.72 4.69
CA GLU A 176 5.67 -7.76 3.65
C GLU A 176 6.14 -9.14 4.13
N LYS A 177 7.10 -9.16 5.08
CA LYS A 177 7.67 -10.40 5.57
C LYS A 177 6.92 -11.02 6.74
N ASN A 178 5.83 -10.40 7.23
CA ASN A 178 5.11 -10.81 8.45
C ASN A 178 6.08 -11.23 9.56
N LEU A 179 7.14 -10.44 9.77
CA LEU A 179 8.21 -10.86 10.66
C LEU A 179 7.69 -10.86 12.09
N ASP A 180 7.63 -12.05 12.67
CA ASP A 180 7.49 -12.22 14.11
C ASP A 180 8.62 -11.49 14.83
N GLU A 181 8.37 -11.12 16.09
CA GLU A 181 9.30 -10.42 16.99
C GLU A 181 10.72 -10.99 16.97
N LYS A 182 10.85 -12.32 16.78
CA LYS A 182 12.11 -13.06 16.73
C LYS A 182 12.93 -12.87 15.44
N LEU A 183 12.30 -12.44 14.33
CA LEU A 183 12.93 -12.36 13.00
C LEU A 183 13.25 -10.92 12.57
N VAL A 184 12.72 -9.91 13.27
CA VAL A 184 13.04 -8.49 13.07
C VAL A 184 14.56 -8.20 13.16
N PRO A 185 15.33 -8.76 14.13
CA PRO A 185 16.78 -8.51 14.18
C PRO A 185 17.47 -8.97 12.88
N THR A 186 17.13 -10.14 12.35
CA THR A 186 17.74 -10.70 11.13
C THR A 186 17.37 -9.94 9.87
N ALA A 187 16.15 -9.39 9.79
CA ALA A 187 15.70 -8.60 8.65
C ALA A 187 16.34 -7.21 8.62
N PHE A 188 16.47 -6.56 9.80
CA PHE A 188 17.21 -5.31 9.94
C PHE A 188 18.66 -5.50 9.51
N GLU A 189 19.31 -6.53 10.05
CA GLU A 189 20.66 -6.93 9.72
C GLU A 189 20.89 -7.35 8.24
N LYS A 190 19.88 -7.82 7.51
CA LYS A 190 19.96 -8.12 6.07
C LYS A 190 19.70 -6.89 5.21
N SER A 191 18.81 -5.99 5.64
CA SER A 191 18.69 -4.65 5.02
C SER A 191 19.94 -3.81 5.20
N GLN A 192 20.77 -4.19 6.19
CA GLN A 192 22.10 -3.65 6.49
C GLN A 192 23.21 -4.09 5.53
N CYS A 193 22.94 -4.82 4.43
CA CYS A 193 23.92 -4.92 3.34
C CYS A 193 24.07 -3.60 2.52
N GLU A 194 23.30 -2.54 2.85
CA GLU A 194 23.61 -1.12 2.53
C GLU A 194 23.83 -0.27 3.80
N PHE A 195 23.97 -0.88 4.96
CA PHE A 195 24.28 -0.24 6.24
C PHE A 195 25.16 -1.20 7.05
N SER A 196 26.43 -1.32 6.69
CA SER A 196 27.22 -2.48 7.11
C SER A 196 27.39 -2.60 8.64
N ARG A 197 27.24 -3.85 9.07
CA ARG A 197 27.54 -4.33 10.42
C ARG A 197 29.03 -4.22 10.69
N THR A 198 29.48 -3.18 11.39
CA THR A 198 30.65 -3.26 12.32
C THR A 198 30.86 -2.05 13.24
N ASN A 199 29.92 -1.10 13.34
CA ASN A 199 29.99 0.01 14.32
C ASN A 199 28.60 0.43 14.85
N CYS A 200 27.68 -0.55 14.95
CA CYS A 200 26.23 -0.43 14.83
C CYS A 200 25.44 0.40 15.85
N LEU A 201 26.06 1.14 16.77
CA LEU A 201 25.31 2.03 17.69
C LEU A 201 25.93 3.41 17.91
N TYR A 202 27.13 3.72 17.41
CA TYR A 202 27.84 4.92 17.88
C TYR A 202 28.60 5.79 16.85
N ARG A 203 28.68 5.43 15.55
CA ARG A 203 29.43 6.25 14.57
C ARG A 203 28.62 7.19 13.67
N ILE A 204 27.29 7.14 13.68
CA ILE A 204 26.43 8.14 12.99
C ILE A 204 26.11 9.30 13.95
N LEU A 205 27.08 9.68 14.77
CA LEU A 205 26.92 10.59 15.90
C LEU A 205 28.09 11.58 16.04
N GLN A 206 28.71 12.01 14.94
CA GLN A 206 29.50 13.24 14.97
C GLN A 206 29.21 14.10 13.73
N PRO A 207 29.06 15.43 13.92
CA PRO A 207 29.00 16.38 12.82
C PRO A 207 30.38 16.50 12.18
N CYS A 208 30.43 16.79 10.87
CA CYS A 208 31.58 17.52 10.34
C CYS A 208 31.54 18.95 10.89
#